data_AF-A0A3S9NH40-F1
#
_entry.id   AF-A0A3S9NH40-F1
#
_cell.length_a   1.000
_cell.length_b   1.000
_cell.length_c   1.000
_cell.angle_alpha   90.00
_cell.angle_beta   90.00
_cell.angle_gamma   90.00
#
_symmetry.space_group_name_H-M   'P 1'
#
loop_
_entity.id
_entity.type
_entity.pdbx_description
1 polymer ?
#
loop_
_entity_poly.entity_id
_entity_poly.type
_entity_poly.pdbx_seq_one_letter_code
_entity_poly.pdbx_strand_id
1 'polypeptide(L)' 'MQLDSTRFHIDPTPRRADGEYMAHARISIDRADGSTCDVQLSGDLAGFDVREDAIAFAKNWAREWLAAHLVDDLPALMN' A
#
# COMPACT_ATOMS: atom_id res chain seq x y z
N MET A 1 15.93 -17.12 12.61
CA MET A 1 16.66 -15.85 12.67
C MET A 1 15.78 -14.81 11.99
N GLN A 2 15.67 -13.64 12.60
CA GLN A 2 14.55 -12.70 12.51
C GLN A 2 14.19 -12.33 11.07
N LEU A 3 12.91 -12.50 10.69
CA LEU A 3 12.34 -12.00 9.44
C LEU A 3 12.75 -10.54 9.32
N ASP A 4 13.55 -10.31 8.30
CA ASP A 4 14.11 -9.03 7.93
C ASP A 4 13.01 -7.98 7.99
N SER A 5 13.34 -6.85 8.62
CA SER A 5 12.44 -5.71 8.80
C SER A 5 12.03 -5.16 7.43
N THR A 6 11.10 -5.84 6.76
CA THR A 6 10.46 -5.40 5.52
C THR A 6 9.63 -4.20 5.92
N ARG A 7 10.22 -3.01 5.79
CA ARG A 7 9.53 -1.76 6.08
C ARG A 7 8.64 -1.47 4.88
N PHE A 8 7.38 -1.90 4.99
CA PHE A 8 6.34 -1.52 4.06
C PHE A 8 6.11 -0.01 4.16
N HIS A 9 6.30 0.68 3.04
CA HIS A 9 6.01 2.09 2.90
C HIS A 9 4.70 2.23 2.13
N ILE A 10 3.70 2.81 2.78
CA ILE A 10 2.46 3.21 2.14
C ILE A 10 2.57 4.70 1.87
N ASP A 11 2.55 5.08 0.60
CA ASP A 11 2.46 6.47 0.17
C ASP A 11 1.04 6.72 -0.35
N PRO A 12 0.13 7.27 0.50
CA PRO A 12 -1.19 7.70 0.10
C PRO A 12 -1.11 9.14 -0.40
N THR A 13 -0.38 9.38 -1.49
CA THR A 13 -0.34 10.71 -2.13
C THR A 13 -1.50 10.82 -3.11
N PRO A 14 -2.62 11.47 -2.75
CA PRO A 14 -3.73 11.65 -3.67
C PRO A 14 -3.30 12.52 -4.84
N ARG A 15 -3.54 12.05 -6.06
CA ARG A 15 -3.28 12.81 -7.27
C ARG A 15 -4.48 13.72 -7.52
N ARG A 16 -4.26 15.03 -7.54
CA ARG A 16 -5.31 15.98 -7.94
C ARG A 16 -5.36 16.03 -9.46
N ALA A 17 -6.49 15.63 -10.04
CA ALA A 17 -6.73 15.67 -11.47
C ALA A 17 -8.04 16.43 -11.70
N ASP A 18 -7.98 17.50 -12.50
CA ASP A 18 -9.16 18.22 -13.02
C ASP A 18 -10.18 18.76 -11.98
N GLY A 19 -9.77 18.92 -10.73
CA GLY A 19 -10.64 19.44 -9.66
C GLY A 19 -10.98 18.39 -8.60
N GLU A 20 -10.85 17.10 -8.95
CA GLU A 20 -11.11 15.96 -8.07
C GLU A 20 -9.80 15.39 -7.49
N TYR A 21 -9.91 14.74 -6.33
CA TYR A 21 -8.83 14.01 -5.67
C TYR A 21 -8.93 12.53 -5.99
N MET A 22 -8.05 12.04 -6.85
CA MET A 22 -7.96 10.61 -7.12
C MET A 22 -7.24 9.94 -5.95
N ALA A 23 -7.94 9.03 -5.27
CA ALA A 23 -7.37 8.13 -4.30
C ALA A 23 -6.33 7.27 -4.99
N HIS A 24 -5.11 7.36 -4.47
CA HIS A 24 -3.96 6.68 -4.98
C HIS A 24 -3.16 6.15 -3.80
N ALA A 25 -2.86 4.86 -3.83
CA ALA A 25 -2.01 4.22 -2.85
C ALA A 25 -0.86 3.53 -3.56
N ARG A 26 0.35 3.78 -3.09
CA ARG A 26 1.55 3.06 -3.51
C ARG A 26 2.13 2.32 -2.32
N ILE A 27 2.32 1.01 -2.47
CA ILE A 27 2.96 0.15 -1.49
C ILE A 27 4.32 -0.23 -2.03
N SER A 28 5.35 0.25 -1.36
CA SER A 28 6.73 -0.07 -1.65
C SER A 28 7.31 -0.86 -0.48
N ILE A 29 8.25 -1.75 -0.76
CA ILE A 29 9.00 -2.46 0.29
C ILE A 29 10.46 -2.06 0.23
N ASP A 30 11.01 -1.77 1.39
CA ASP A 30 12.46 -1.69 1.54
C ASP A 30 13.01 -3.11 1.68
N ARG A 31 13.80 -3.53 0.70
CA ARG A 31 14.51 -4.80 0.73
C ARG A 31 15.71 -4.68 1.66
N ALA A 32 16.13 -5.80 2.27
CA ALA A 32 17.33 -5.85 3.12
C ALA A 32 18.62 -5.37 2.41
N ASP A 33 18.61 -5.35 1.07
CA ASP A 33 19.67 -4.82 0.20
C ASP A 33 19.72 -3.28 0.16
N GLY A 34 18.80 -2.59 0.84
CA GLY A 34 18.64 -1.12 0.81
C GLY A 34 17.97 -0.60 -0.46
N SER A 35 17.49 -1.48 -1.33
CA SER A 35 16.69 -1.13 -2.50
C SER A 35 15.21 -1.08 -2.14
N THR A 36 14.56 0.05 -2.42
CA THR A 36 13.10 0.15 -2.35
C THR A 36 12.50 -0.41 -3.65
N CYS A 37 11.70 -1.47 -3.53
CA CYS A 37 10.97 -2.05 -4.65
C CYS A 37 9.48 -1.70 -4.54
N ASP A 38 8.93 -1.22 -5.65
CA ASP A 38 7.50 -1.05 -5.82
C ASP A 38 6.84 -2.41 -5.92
N VAL A 39 6.08 -2.79 -4.88
CA VAL A 39 5.40 -4.09 -4.86
C VAL A 39 4.02 -3.96 -5.47
N GLN A 40 3.30 -2.91 -5.06
CA GLN A 40 1.95 -2.70 -5.52
C GLN A 40 1.67 -1.22 -5.70
N LEU A 41 1.32 -0.87 -6.93
CA LEU A 41 0.68 0.39 -7.24
C LEU A 41 -0.82 0.14 -7.37
N SER A 42 -1.62 0.85 -6.58
CA SER A 42 -3.08 0.74 -6.65
C SER A 42 -3.65 1.43 -7.90
N GLY A 43 -2.90 2.40 -8.45
CA GLY A 43 -3.37 3.23 -9.58
C GLY A 43 -4.43 4.23 -9.13
N ASP A 44 -5.43 4.47 -9.98
CA ASP A 44 -6.58 5.32 -9.67
C ASP A 44 -7.67 4.45 -9.04
N LEU A 45 -7.73 4.45 -7.70
CA LEU A 45 -8.70 3.64 -6.95
C LEU A 45 -10.12 4.20 -7.11
N ALA A 46 -10.28 5.50 -6.88
CA ALA A 46 -11.53 6.23 -7.05
C ALA A 46 -11.28 7.75 -7.00
N GLY A 47 -12.13 8.53 -7.68
CA GLY A 47 -12.16 9.99 -7.54
C GLY A 47 -13.03 10.41 -6.37
N PHE A 48 -12.50 11.29 -5.53
CA PHE A 48 -13.20 11.90 -4.41
C PHE A 48 -13.17 13.42 -4.53
N ASP A 49 -14.26 14.07 -4.12
CA ASP A 49 -14.29 15.53 -4.01
C ASP A 49 -13.43 16.03 -2.82
N VAL A 50 -13.32 15.18 -1.78
CA VAL A 50 -12.60 15.48 -0.53
C VAL A 50 -11.29 14.70 -0.46
N ARG A 51 -10.19 15.43 -0.23
CA ARG A 51 -8.85 14.85 -0.05
C ARG A 51 -8.79 13.83 1.10
N GLU A 52 -9.45 14.12 2.21
CA GLU A 52 -9.41 13.28 3.42
C GLU A 52 -10.00 11.89 3.17
N ASP A 53 -11.13 11.82 2.45
CA ASP A 53 -11.73 10.56 2.00
C ASP A 53 -10.80 9.79 1.06
N ALA A 54 -10.17 10.48 0.09
CA ALA A 54 -9.22 9.85 -0.82
C ALA A 54 -8.04 9.22 -0.07
N ILE A 55 -7.51 9.92 0.95
CA ILE A 55 -6.41 9.42 1.79
C ILE A 55 -6.88 8.27 2.67
N ALA A 56 -8.06 8.38 3.29
CA ALA A 56 -8.62 7.34 4.15
C ALA A 56 -8.86 6.04 3.37
N PHE A 57 -9.42 6.16 2.16
CA PHE A 57 -9.65 5.04 1.26
C PHE A 57 -8.34 4.38 0.81
N ALA A 58 -7.37 5.20 0.36
CA ALA A 58 -6.03 4.73 -0.02
C ALA A 58 -5.33 3.99 1.13
N LYS A 59 -5.41 4.51 2.36
CA LYS A 59 -4.87 3.87 3.56
C LYS A 59 -5.58 2.57 3.92
N ASN A 60 -6.91 2.53 3.83
CA ASN A 60 -7.68 1.33 4.14
C ASN A 60 -7.32 0.21 3.16
N TRP A 61 -7.36 0.52 1.86
CA TRP A 61 -6.97 -0.41 0.81
C TRP A 61 -5.55 -0.96 1.02
N ALA A 62 -4.58 -0.09 1.36
CA ALA A 62 -3.21 -0.54 1.59
C ALA A 62 -3.09 -1.44 2.82
N ARG A 63 -3.87 -1.18 3.88
CA ARG A 63 -3.93 -2.06 5.06
C ARG A 63 -4.54 -3.42 4.73
N GLU A 64 -5.59 -3.46 3.93
CA GLU A 64 -6.22 -4.72 3.50
C GLU A 64 -5.30 -5.53 2.59
N TRP A 65 -4.60 -4.85 1.67
CA TRP A 65 -3.58 -5.49 0.84
C TRP A 65 -2.46 -6.08 1.71
N LEU A 66 -1.93 -5.31 2.67
CA LEU A 66 -0.94 -5.82 3.62
C LEU A 66 -1.48 -7.00 4.43
N ALA A 67 -2.72 -6.94 4.92
CA ALA A 67 -3.32 -8.04 5.65
C ALA A 67 -3.45 -9.31 4.78
N ALA A 68 -3.86 -9.18 3.52
CA ALA A 68 -3.93 -10.31 2.59
C ALA A 68 -2.55 -10.91 2.31
N HIS A 69 -1.53 -10.09 2.10
CA HIS A 69 -0.18 -10.55 1.78
C HIS A 69 0.62 -11.04 2.99
N LEU A 70 0.41 -10.49 4.19
CA LEU A 70 1.03 -11.00 5.42
C LEU A 70 0.47 -12.38 5.80
N VAL A 71 -0.79 -12.65 5.45
CA VAL A 71 -1.45 -13.93 5.70
C VAL A 71 -1.06 -14.98 4.64
N ASP A 72 -0.72 -14.54 3.42
CA ASP A 72 -0.20 -15.42 2.35
C ASP A 72 1.23 -15.95 2.63
N ASP A 73 1.99 -15.30 3.52
CA ASP A 73 3.28 -15.84 4.02
C ASP A 73 3.08 -16.92 5.11
N LEU A 74 1.86 -17.05 5.65
CA LEU A 74 1.49 -17.96 6.74
C LEU A 74 0.89 -19.36 6.38
N PRO A 75 0.75 -19.83 5.12
CA PRO A 75 0.34 -21.22 4.87
C PRO A 75 1.50 -22.22 4.96
N ALA A 76 2.76 -21.77 5.05
CA ALA A 76 3.92 -22.68 5.15
C ALA A 76 4.19 -23.22 6.57
N LEU A 77 3.54 -22.69 7.61
CA LEU A 77 3.73 -23.11 9.01
C LEU A 77 2.60 -24.02 9.53
N MET A 78 1.85 -24.65 8.63
CA MET A 78 0.86 -25.68 8.97
C MET A 78 1.07 -26.94 8.12
N ASN A 79 2.22 -27.62 8.28
CA ASN A 79 2.36 -29.06 8.03
C ASN A 79 3.48 -29.65 8.88
#